data_AF-A0AAV0GL51-F1
#
_entry.id   AF-A0AAV0GL51-F1
#
_cell.length_a   1.000
_cell.length_b   1.000
_cell.length_c   1.000
_cell.angle_alpha   90.00
_cell.angle_beta   90.00
_cell.angle_gamma   90.00
#
_symmetry.space_group_name_H-M   'P 1'
#
loop_
_entity.id
_entity.type
_entity.pdbx_description
1 polymer ?
#
loop_
_entity_poly.entity_id
_entity_poly.type
_entity_poly.pdbx_seq_one_letter_code
_entity_poly.pdbx_strand_id
1 'polypeptide(L)'
;MGCLQSKTANVQSPDKEPSHPDSKPDLADDTTLDQDQVPAFTVFSLAELRTATNGFSSDLIVSESGEKAPNVVYKGKLRSNQIAAVKRFSKQSWPDPQQFVGEAAGVGKVRHKRLVNLIGCCAEGDERLLVAEYMPNDTLSKHLFHWEKQPLPWEMRVRVACHIAQALEHCNAENKKIYHDLNAYRVLFDEDGDPRLSSFGLMKNSRDGKSYSTNLAYTPPEFLRTGRVIPESVIYSYGTVLLDLLSGKHIPPSHVPPTIFPLLLKALDLIRGKNISLLMDSSLEGQYGNEDASALVELASKCLQYESRDRPSIKFILTAVGPLQKQKEVASHVLMGLTKTTAPAIVPIMLSPLGKACARMDLTAVHDIMLKTGYKDDEGAENELSFQEWTQQVQDMLNTKKFGDIAFRDKDFKSAVDYYSKLVSMMSIPSGTVFVRRALSYLMLGQAELALRDAMQAQVCLPEWSTAFYMQALALSKLGMETDAQDMLTDGASFEGKKLNSWRS
;
A
#
# COMPACT_ATOMS: atom_id res chain seq x y z
N MET A 1 -32.02 -13.68 -74.93
CA MET A 1 -31.25 -14.85 -75.42
C MET A 1 -30.74 -15.55 -74.16
N GLY A 2 -31.45 -16.53 -73.57
CA GLY A 2 -31.64 -17.92 -74.04
C GLY A 2 -30.76 -18.82 -73.13
N CYS A 3 -31.33 -19.44 -72.09
CA CYS A 3 -31.65 -20.88 -71.99
C CYS A 3 -30.38 -21.78 -71.82
N LEU A 4 -30.18 -22.59 -70.77
CA LEU A 4 -31.01 -23.70 -70.27
C LEU A 4 -30.60 -24.21 -68.86
N GLN A 5 -31.58 -24.83 -68.21
CA GLN A 5 -31.55 -25.60 -66.93
C GLN A 5 -30.81 -26.95 -67.08
N SER A 6 -30.37 -27.61 -65.99
CA SER A 6 -31.02 -28.80 -65.34
C SER A 6 -30.15 -29.22 -64.13
N LYS A 7 -30.61 -29.32 -62.86
CA LYS A 7 -31.38 -30.38 -62.15
C LYS A 7 -30.85 -31.82 -62.25
N THR A 8 -30.35 -32.36 -61.13
CA THR A 8 -30.70 -33.64 -60.43
C THR A 8 -29.83 -33.71 -59.14
N ALA A 9 -30.36 -33.80 -57.91
CA ALA A 9 -31.05 -34.90 -57.21
C ALA A 9 -30.12 -36.01 -56.64
N ASN A 10 -29.91 -35.93 -55.32
CA ASN A 10 -29.92 -36.98 -54.28
C ASN A 10 -29.02 -38.24 -54.41
N VAL A 11 -28.26 -38.56 -53.33
CA VAL A 11 -28.29 -39.82 -52.54
C VAL A 11 -27.07 -39.89 -51.60
N GLN A 12 -27.32 -40.42 -50.40
CA GLN A 12 -26.49 -40.51 -49.19
C GLN A 12 -25.54 -41.72 -49.10
N SER A 13 -24.44 -41.52 -48.33
CA SER A 13 -23.73 -42.45 -47.40
C SER A 13 -22.81 -43.57 -47.94
N PRO A 14 -21.91 -44.22 -47.15
CA PRO A 14 -21.34 -43.91 -45.80
C PRO A 14 -19.78 -44.12 -45.66
N ASP A 15 -19.24 -43.65 -44.52
CA ASP A 15 -18.11 -44.14 -43.69
C ASP A 15 -16.79 -44.69 -44.28
N LYS A 16 -15.65 -44.03 -43.95
CA LYS A 16 -14.62 -44.53 -43.01
C LYS A 16 -13.41 -43.58 -42.83
N GLU A 17 -13.03 -43.42 -41.56
CA GLU A 17 -11.94 -42.69 -40.88
C GLU A 17 -10.49 -43.11 -41.30
N PRO A 18 -9.39 -42.65 -40.62
CA PRO A 18 -8.94 -41.29 -40.30
C PRO A 18 -7.44 -41.06 -40.66
N SER A 19 -7.00 -39.81 -40.77
CA SER A 19 -5.57 -39.46 -40.63
C SER A 19 -5.39 -38.03 -40.10
N HIS A 20 -4.96 -37.91 -38.84
CA HIS A 20 -4.29 -36.72 -38.27
C HIS A 20 -2.81 -36.69 -38.72
N PRO A 21 -2.01 -35.60 -38.53
CA PRO A 21 -2.24 -34.37 -37.74
C PRO A 21 -1.87 -33.05 -38.46
N ASP A 22 -2.31 -31.91 -37.92
CA ASP A 22 -1.43 -30.76 -37.61
C ASP A 22 -2.25 -29.64 -36.96
N SER A 23 -2.27 -29.66 -35.63
CA SER A 23 -2.78 -28.58 -34.78
C SER A 23 -1.68 -27.53 -34.58
N LYS A 24 -1.88 -26.35 -35.16
CA LYS A 24 -1.23 -25.13 -34.66
C LYS A 24 -1.94 -24.69 -33.37
N PRO A 25 -1.21 -24.32 -32.31
CA PRO A 25 -1.83 -23.79 -31.10
C PRO A 25 -2.21 -22.33 -31.35
N ASP A 26 -3.52 -22.06 -31.30
CA ASP A 26 -4.05 -20.70 -31.17
C ASP A 26 -3.63 -20.14 -29.81
N LEU A 27 -2.88 -19.04 -29.85
CA LEU A 27 -2.59 -18.18 -28.71
C LEU A 27 -3.90 -17.50 -28.30
N ALA A 28 -4.58 -18.08 -27.32
CA ALA A 28 -5.73 -17.44 -26.68
C ALA A 28 -5.29 -16.18 -25.95
N ASP A 29 -5.93 -15.08 -26.33
CA ASP A 29 -5.79 -13.72 -25.82
C ASP A 29 -6.34 -13.65 -24.38
N ASP A 30 -5.48 -13.39 -23.41
CA ASP A 30 -5.80 -13.33 -21.96
C ASP A 30 -6.32 -11.94 -21.54
N THR A 31 -7.09 -11.28 -22.41
CA THR A 31 -7.52 -9.88 -22.23
C THR A 31 -8.95 -9.70 -21.69
N THR A 32 -9.70 -10.77 -21.44
CA THR A 32 -11.14 -10.66 -21.10
C THR A 32 -11.54 -11.00 -19.66
N LEU A 33 -10.60 -11.33 -18.75
CA LEU A 33 -10.97 -11.79 -17.39
C LEU A 33 -10.91 -10.76 -16.25
N ASP A 34 -10.48 -9.51 -16.50
CA ASP A 34 -10.19 -8.54 -15.42
C ASP A 34 -11.04 -7.24 -15.41
N GLN A 35 -12.00 -7.09 -16.33
CA GLN A 35 -12.84 -5.88 -16.34
C GLN A 35 -13.93 -5.86 -15.25
N ASP A 36 -14.18 -6.99 -14.57
CA ASP A 36 -15.34 -7.17 -13.71
C ASP A 36 -15.19 -6.69 -12.25
N GLN A 37 -14.03 -6.15 -11.84
CA GLN A 37 -13.80 -5.75 -10.44
C GLN A 37 -13.78 -4.23 -10.17
N VAL A 38 -13.66 -3.38 -11.19
CA VAL A 38 -13.58 -1.93 -10.98
C VAL A 38 -14.98 -1.31 -11.06
N PRO A 39 -15.45 -0.59 -10.01
CA PRO A 39 -16.75 0.07 -10.04
C PRO A 39 -16.90 1.03 -11.24
N ALA A 40 -18.12 1.10 -11.77
CA ALA A 40 -18.48 2.11 -12.75
C ALA A 40 -18.20 3.52 -12.21
N PHE A 41 -17.83 4.43 -13.10
CA PHE A 41 -17.58 5.82 -12.70
C PHE A 41 -18.86 6.44 -12.11
N THR A 42 -18.76 7.05 -10.93
CA THR A 42 -19.90 7.62 -10.21
C THR A 42 -19.64 9.06 -9.75
N VAL A 43 -20.72 9.82 -9.56
CA VAL A 43 -20.67 11.15 -8.96
C VAL A 43 -21.05 11.00 -7.48
N PHE A 44 -20.11 11.31 -6.59
CA PHE A 44 -20.27 11.22 -5.15
C PHE A 44 -20.80 12.54 -4.58
N SER A 45 -21.60 12.44 -3.52
CA SER A 45 -21.98 13.62 -2.74
C SER A 45 -20.83 14.12 -1.86
N LEU A 46 -20.77 15.42 -1.59
CA LEU A 46 -19.75 15.97 -0.70
C LEU A 46 -19.93 15.47 0.73
N ALA A 47 -21.17 15.27 1.18
CA ALA A 47 -21.46 14.71 2.50
C ALA A 47 -20.86 13.30 2.66
N GLU A 48 -20.95 12.48 1.62
CA GLU A 48 -20.34 11.15 1.60
C GLU A 48 -18.82 11.20 1.67
N LEU A 49 -18.17 12.02 0.83
CA LEU A 49 -16.71 12.12 0.83
C LEU A 49 -16.15 12.78 2.10
N ARG A 50 -16.88 13.72 2.71
CA ARG A 50 -16.56 14.25 4.04
C ARG A 50 -16.61 13.16 5.09
N THR A 51 -17.65 12.33 5.09
CA THR A 51 -17.76 11.20 6.04
C THR A 51 -16.61 10.21 5.81
N ALA A 52 -16.34 9.86 4.55
CA ALA A 52 -15.30 8.90 4.19
C ALA A 52 -13.89 9.34 4.62
N THR A 53 -13.63 10.65 4.69
CA THR A 53 -12.33 11.26 5.02
C THR A 53 -12.31 11.90 6.40
N ASN A 54 -13.27 11.58 7.28
CA ASN A 54 -13.41 12.18 8.61
C ASN A 54 -13.29 13.72 8.61
N GLY A 55 -14.03 14.38 7.71
CA GLY A 55 -14.01 15.83 7.53
C GLY A 55 -12.77 16.35 6.81
N PHE A 56 -12.12 15.54 5.98
CA PHE A 56 -10.80 15.83 5.39
C PHE A 56 -9.71 15.99 6.47
N SER A 57 -9.68 15.07 7.44
CA SER A 57 -8.69 15.06 8.51
C SER A 57 -7.26 15.04 7.98
N SER A 58 -6.37 15.81 8.62
CA SER A 58 -4.93 15.83 8.36
C SER A 58 -4.29 14.44 8.51
N ASP A 59 -4.80 13.62 9.43
CA ASP A 59 -4.29 12.29 9.74
C ASP A 59 -4.50 11.29 8.60
N LEU A 60 -5.41 11.61 7.67
CA LEU A 60 -5.73 10.80 6.51
C LEU A 60 -5.04 11.30 5.24
N ILE A 61 -4.17 12.30 5.32
CA ILE A 61 -3.41 12.78 4.16
C ILE A 61 -2.34 11.74 3.79
N VAL A 62 -2.33 11.36 2.50
CA VAL A 62 -1.37 10.40 1.94
C VAL A 62 -0.42 11.03 0.91
N SER A 63 -0.65 12.29 0.54
CA SER A 63 0.27 13.05 -0.31
C SER A 63 1.47 13.60 0.49
N GLU A 64 2.69 13.42 -0.01
CA GLU A 64 3.93 13.76 0.71
C GLU A 64 4.04 15.22 1.16
N SER A 65 3.51 16.19 0.41
CA SER A 65 3.60 17.61 0.75
C SER A 65 2.61 18.08 1.82
N GLY A 66 1.81 17.16 2.38
CA GLY A 66 0.82 17.46 3.41
C GLY A 66 -0.20 18.50 2.96
N GLU A 67 -0.71 19.29 3.91
CA GLU A 67 -1.70 20.35 3.68
C GLU A 67 -1.17 21.53 2.83
N LYS A 68 0.15 21.67 2.73
CA LYS A 68 0.77 22.78 1.99
C LYS A 68 0.76 22.56 0.48
N ALA A 69 0.34 21.37 0.03
CA ALA A 69 0.22 21.05 -1.38
C ALA A 69 -0.94 21.83 -2.03
N PRO A 70 -0.81 22.28 -3.29
CA PRO A 70 -1.91 22.92 -4.01
C PRO A 70 -3.10 21.96 -4.24
N ASN A 71 -2.83 20.65 -4.24
CA ASN A 71 -3.83 19.59 -4.28
C ASN A 71 -3.44 18.51 -3.28
N VAL A 72 -4.34 18.17 -2.35
CA VAL A 72 -4.10 17.21 -1.27
C VAL A 72 -4.81 15.90 -1.59
N VAL A 73 -4.19 14.76 -1.27
CA VAL A 73 -4.81 13.44 -1.44
C VAL A 73 -5.06 12.83 -0.06
N TYR A 74 -6.30 12.42 0.18
CA TYR A 74 -6.75 11.78 1.41
C TYR A 74 -7.04 10.30 1.19
N LYS A 75 -6.73 9.46 2.16
CA LYS A 75 -7.29 8.11 2.30
C LYS A 75 -8.71 8.23 2.84
N GLY A 76 -9.68 7.63 2.17
CA GLY A 76 -11.06 7.60 2.62
C GLY A 76 -11.65 6.20 2.62
N LYS A 77 -12.59 5.93 3.52
CA LYS A 77 -13.39 4.70 3.53
C LYS A 77 -14.79 5.01 3.04
N LEU A 78 -15.13 4.56 1.83
CA LEU A 78 -16.45 4.76 1.23
C LEU A 78 -17.53 3.96 1.98
N ARG A 79 -18.81 4.28 1.74
CA ARG A 79 -19.94 3.55 2.35
C ARG A 79 -19.97 2.06 1.99
N SER A 80 -19.39 1.69 0.85
CA SER A 80 -19.18 0.31 0.42
C SER A 80 -18.09 -0.44 1.18
N ASN A 81 -17.49 0.17 2.22
CA ASN A 81 -16.27 -0.26 2.90
C ASN A 81 -15.00 -0.28 2.04
N GLN A 82 -15.09 0.11 0.76
CA GLN A 82 -13.93 0.24 -0.11
C GLN A 82 -13.05 1.42 0.32
N ILE A 83 -11.74 1.19 0.40
CA ILE A 83 -10.76 2.26 0.63
C ILE A 83 -10.48 2.97 -0.70
N ALA A 84 -10.50 4.30 -0.69
CA ALA A 84 -10.31 5.14 -1.86
C ALA A 84 -9.29 6.25 -1.60
N ALA A 85 -8.64 6.70 -2.67
CA ALA A 85 -7.84 7.91 -2.69
C ALA A 85 -8.69 9.10 -3.18
N VAL A 86 -8.88 10.10 -2.32
CA VAL A 86 -9.67 11.30 -2.61
C VAL A 86 -8.73 12.48 -2.83
N LYS A 87 -8.52 12.86 -4.09
CA LYS A 87 -7.72 14.04 -4.45
C LYS A 87 -8.60 15.29 -4.45
N ARG A 88 -8.29 16.23 -3.56
CA ARG A 88 -8.97 17.51 -3.41
C ARG A 88 -8.19 18.61 -4.09
N PHE A 89 -8.85 19.30 -5.02
CA PHE A 89 -8.29 20.43 -5.74
C PHE A 89 -8.69 21.75 -5.07
N SER A 90 -7.86 22.78 -5.22
CA SER A 90 -8.28 24.14 -4.90
C SER A 90 -9.40 24.60 -5.83
N LYS A 91 -10.33 25.41 -5.31
CA LYS A 91 -11.47 25.97 -6.08
C LYS A 91 -11.02 26.68 -7.36
N GLN A 92 -9.88 27.37 -7.32
CA GLN A 92 -9.34 28.12 -8.46
C GLN A 92 -8.80 27.22 -9.56
N SER A 93 -8.50 25.94 -9.26
CA SER A 93 -7.96 25.00 -10.24
C SER A 93 -9.00 24.59 -11.28
N TRP A 94 -10.26 24.44 -10.86
CA TRP A 94 -11.38 24.05 -11.72
C TRP A 94 -12.65 24.85 -11.38
N PRO A 95 -12.76 26.11 -11.87
CA PRO A 95 -13.87 26.99 -11.52
C PRO A 95 -15.23 26.45 -11.97
N ASP A 96 -15.30 25.87 -13.17
CA ASP A 96 -16.53 25.32 -13.75
C ASP A 96 -16.74 23.86 -13.28
N PRO A 97 -17.80 23.56 -12.48
CA PRO A 97 -18.08 22.22 -12.02
C PRO A 97 -18.50 21.27 -13.15
N GLN A 98 -19.22 21.74 -14.17
CA GLN A 98 -19.68 20.90 -15.28
C GLN A 98 -18.51 20.46 -16.15
N GLN A 99 -17.58 21.38 -16.41
CA GLN A 99 -16.33 21.06 -17.10
C GLN A 99 -15.50 20.02 -16.32
N PHE A 100 -15.36 20.21 -15.00
CA PHE A 100 -14.64 19.26 -14.15
C PHE A 100 -15.26 17.86 -14.19
N VAL A 101 -16.60 17.76 -14.04
CA VAL A 101 -17.31 16.48 -14.13
C VAL A 101 -17.16 15.86 -15.51
N GLY A 102 -17.24 16.64 -16.59
CA GLY A 102 -17.05 16.16 -17.96
C GLY A 102 -15.66 15.58 -18.20
N GLU A 103 -14.61 16.27 -17.74
CA GLU A 103 -13.24 15.78 -17.82
C GLU A 103 -13.03 14.53 -16.94
N ALA A 104 -13.59 14.54 -15.72
CA ALA A 104 -13.51 13.41 -14.79
C ALA A 104 -14.18 12.17 -15.37
N ALA A 105 -15.38 12.31 -15.92
CA ALA A 105 -16.08 11.23 -16.60
C ALA A 105 -15.32 10.74 -17.84
N GLY A 106 -14.66 11.64 -18.57
CA GLY A 106 -13.79 11.28 -19.71
C GLY A 106 -12.59 10.44 -19.29
N VAL A 107 -11.93 10.76 -18.18
CA VAL A 107 -10.86 9.94 -17.59
C VAL A 107 -11.42 8.65 -16.99
N GLY A 108 -12.61 8.72 -16.39
CA GLY A 108 -13.35 7.61 -15.81
C GLY A 108 -13.79 6.53 -16.79
N LYS A 109 -13.68 6.76 -18.10
CA LYS A 109 -13.90 5.72 -19.12
C LYS A 109 -12.66 4.87 -19.38
N VAL A 110 -11.46 5.40 -19.12
CA VAL A 110 -10.21 4.66 -19.29
C VAL A 110 -10.05 3.71 -18.11
N ARG A 111 -10.00 2.41 -18.41
CA ARG A 111 -10.01 1.33 -17.42
C ARG A 111 -9.00 0.26 -17.76
N HIS A 112 -8.04 0.06 -16.88
CA HIS A 112 -6.98 -0.92 -17.11
C HIS A 112 -6.34 -1.40 -15.81
N LYS A 113 -5.91 -2.66 -15.76
CA LYS A 113 -5.21 -3.23 -14.59
C LYS A 113 -3.88 -2.56 -14.26
N ARG A 114 -3.26 -1.88 -15.23
CA ARG A 114 -2.03 -1.08 -15.04
C ARG A 114 -2.30 0.39 -14.70
N LEU A 115 -3.55 0.78 -14.51
CA LEU A 115 -3.93 2.10 -14.02
C LEU A 115 -4.50 2.00 -12.61
N VAL A 116 -4.26 3.03 -11.81
CA VAL A 116 -5.09 3.30 -10.62
C VAL A 116 -6.36 3.96 -11.13
N ASN A 117 -7.44 3.21 -11.22
CA ASN A 117 -8.63 3.64 -11.95
C ASN A 117 -9.37 4.76 -11.21
N LEU A 118 -9.85 5.73 -11.98
CA LEU A 118 -10.67 6.83 -11.46
C LEU A 118 -12.12 6.35 -11.30
N ILE A 119 -12.54 6.05 -10.07
CA ILE A 119 -13.86 5.48 -9.77
C ILE A 119 -14.96 6.55 -9.63
N GLY A 120 -14.61 7.83 -9.47
CA GLY A 120 -15.61 8.89 -9.48
C GLY A 120 -15.09 10.30 -9.23
N CYS A 121 -16.02 11.21 -9.02
CA CYS A 121 -15.74 12.61 -8.69
C CYS A 121 -16.83 13.25 -7.83
N CYS A 122 -16.55 14.43 -7.29
CA CYS A 122 -17.54 15.31 -6.66
C CYS A 122 -17.24 16.76 -7.04
N ALA A 123 -18.29 17.51 -7.37
CA ALA A 123 -18.22 18.92 -7.77
C ALA A 123 -19.27 19.80 -7.04
N GLU A 124 -19.72 19.36 -5.86
CA GLU A 124 -20.73 20.08 -5.08
C GLU A 124 -20.15 21.33 -4.41
N GLY A 125 -20.84 22.46 -4.56
CA GLY A 125 -20.40 23.74 -4.03
C GLY A 125 -19.01 24.15 -4.55
N ASP A 126 -18.13 24.46 -3.60
CA ASP A 126 -16.78 24.94 -3.87
C ASP A 126 -15.73 23.81 -4.01
N GLU A 127 -16.16 22.55 -3.85
CA GLU A 127 -15.26 21.39 -3.85
C GLU A 127 -15.08 20.81 -5.24
N ARG A 128 -13.85 20.36 -5.52
CA ARG A 128 -13.51 19.62 -6.73
C ARG A 128 -12.68 18.43 -6.27
N LEU A 129 -13.31 17.25 -6.30
CA LEU A 129 -12.75 16.02 -5.75
C LEU A 129 -12.71 14.95 -6.83
N LEU A 130 -11.58 14.28 -6.97
CA LEU A 130 -11.46 13.04 -7.73
C LEU A 130 -11.33 11.88 -6.77
N VAL A 131 -11.98 10.76 -7.09
CA VAL A 131 -11.97 9.55 -6.29
C VAL A 131 -11.39 8.42 -7.14
N ALA A 132 -10.29 7.83 -6.68
CA ALA A 132 -9.62 6.71 -7.33
C ALA A 132 -9.46 5.53 -6.38
N GLU A 133 -9.12 4.36 -6.93
CA GLU A 133 -8.68 3.22 -6.13
C GLU A 133 -7.53 3.60 -5.20
N TYR A 134 -7.50 3.05 -3.99
CA TYR A 134 -6.40 3.26 -3.07
C TYR A 134 -5.32 2.20 -3.26
N MET A 135 -4.07 2.63 -3.40
CA MET A 135 -2.91 1.76 -3.55
C MET A 135 -2.17 1.70 -2.20
N PRO A 136 -2.16 0.55 -1.50
CA PRO A 136 -1.69 0.48 -0.12
C PRO A 136 -0.17 0.37 0.02
N ASN A 137 0.54 -0.04 -1.04
CA ASN A 137 1.97 -0.28 -1.01
C ASN A 137 2.79 0.91 -1.53
N ASP A 138 2.36 2.14 -1.23
CA ASP A 138 3.08 3.39 -1.50
C ASP A 138 3.43 3.65 -2.99
N THR A 139 4.34 4.61 -3.24
CA THR A 139 4.77 5.06 -4.57
C THR A 139 6.14 4.51 -4.96
N LEU A 140 6.48 4.54 -6.25
CA LEU A 140 7.83 4.24 -6.74
C LEU A 140 8.87 5.17 -6.10
N SER A 141 8.55 6.44 -5.88
CA SER A 141 9.46 7.37 -5.18
C SER A 141 9.89 6.83 -3.80
N LYS A 142 8.94 6.32 -3.01
CA LYS A 142 9.23 5.76 -1.68
C LYS A 142 10.10 4.51 -1.78
N HIS A 143 9.74 3.57 -2.64
CA HIS A 143 10.47 2.29 -2.80
C HIS A 143 11.81 2.41 -3.51
N LEU A 144 12.02 3.45 -4.32
CA LEU A 144 13.24 3.62 -5.11
C LEU A 144 14.25 4.55 -4.41
N PHE A 145 13.79 5.65 -3.82
CA PHE A 145 14.67 6.70 -3.27
C PHE A 145 14.71 6.74 -1.75
N HIS A 146 13.66 6.24 -1.07
CA HIS A 146 13.47 6.34 0.38
C HIS A 146 13.20 4.97 1.00
N TRP A 147 13.81 3.92 0.45
CA TRP A 147 13.60 2.55 0.92
C TRP A 147 14.20 2.35 2.31
N GLU A 148 13.50 1.60 3.16
CA GLU A 148 13.93 1.32 4.54
C GLU A 148 14.54 -0.07 4.71
N LYS A 149 13.93 -1.09 4.07
CA LYS A 149 14.32 -2.50 4.24
C LYS A 149 15.35 -2.96 3.22
N GLN A 150 15.04 -2.77 1.94
CA GLN A 150 15.89 -3.20 0.83
C GLN A 150 15.70 -2.28 -0.38
N PRO A 151 16.75 -2.07 -1.21
CA PRO A 151 16.61 -1.42 -2.50
C PRO A 151 15.65 -2.18 -3.41
N LEU A 152 14.93 -1.47 -4.28
CA LEU A 152 14.07 -2.09 -5.28
C LEU A 152 14.92 -2.95 -6.25
N PRO A 153 14.69 -4.27 -6.35
CA PRO A 153 15.53 -5.16 -7.14
C PRO A 153 15.35 -4.94 -8.64
N TRP A 154 16.37 -5.32 -9.43
CA TRP A 154 16.40 -5.12 -10.88
C TRP A 154 15.11 -5.58 -11.60
N GLU A 155 14.67 -6.81 -11.31
CA GLU A 155 13.48 -7.40 -11.92
C GLU A 155 12.23 -6.56 -11.68
N MET A 156 12.10 -5.97 -10.48
CA MET A 156 10.98 -5.11 -10.16
C MET A 156 11.08 -3.76 -10.86
N ARG A 157 12.29 -3.22 -11.06
CA ARG A 157 12.52 -2.00 -11.84
C ARG A 157 12.13 -2.19 -13.30
N VAL A 158 12.51 -3.31 -13.92
CA VAL A 158 12.09 -3.66 -15.29
C VAL A 158 10.58 -3.91 -15.37
N ARG A 159 9.99 -4.52 -14.34
CA ARG A 159 8.53 -4.71 -14.25
C ARG A 159 7.78 -3.38 -14.23
N VAL A 160 8.26 -2.42 -13.44
CA VAL A 160 7.74 -1.05 -13.45
C VAL A 160 7.82 -0.44 -14.85
N ALA A 161 8.99 -0.45 -15.50
CA ALA A 161 9.15 0.09 -16.85
C ALA A 161 8.11 -0.48 -17.83
N CYS A 162 7.96 -1.80 -17.86
CA CYS A 162 7.02 -2.48 -18.75
C CYS A 162 5.55 -2.16 -18.41
N HIS A 163 5.14 -2.26 -17.15
CA HIS A 163 3.73 -2.04 -16.75
C HIS A 163 3.29 -0.58 -16.98
N ILE A 164 4.19 0.38 -16.78
CA ILE A 164 3.90 1.80 -17.08
C ILE A 164 3.82 2.02 -18.60
N ALA A 165 4.67 1.38 -19.40
CA ALA A 165 4.54 1.42 -20.86
C ALA A 165 3.20 0.83 -21.32
N GLN A 166 2.73 -0.28 -20.71
CA GLN A 166 1.43 -0.88 -20.99
C GLN A 166 0.27 0.07 -20.64
N ALA A 167 0.34 0.74 -19.48
CA ALA A 167 -0.65 1.72 -19.07
C ALA A 167 -0.74 2.89 -20.06
N LEU A 168 0.40 3.40 -20.53
CA LEU A 168 0.47 4.48 -21.51
C LEU A 168 -0.05 4.08 -22.89
N GLU A 169 0.27 2.87 -23.37
CA GLU A 169 -0.28 2.33 -24.63
C GLU A 169 -1.81 2.22 -24.54
N HIS A 170 -2.34 1.71 -23.43
CA HIS A 170 -3.78 1.64 -23.23
C HIS A 170 -4.43 3.03 -23.23
N CYS A 171 -3.85 4.01 -22.53
CA CYS A 171 -4.34 5.38 -22.57
C CYS A 171 -4.32 5.96 -23.99
N ASN A 172 -3.27 5.68 -24.77
CA ASN A 172 -3.16 6.09 -26.17
C ASN A 172 -4.25 5.46 -27.04
N ALA A 173 -4.56 4.17 -26.84
CA ALA A 173 -5.65 3.46 -27.54
C ALA A 173 -7.02 4.07 -27.23
N GLU A 174 -7.25 4.49 -25.99
CA GLU A 174 -8.45 5.21 -25.53
C GLU A 174 -8.46 6.71 -25.90
N ASN A 175 -7.62 7.15 -26.83
CA ASN A 175 -7.46 8.54 -27.27
C ASN A 175 -7.06 9.53 -26.15
N LYS A 176 -6.51 9.05 -25.03
CA LYS A 176 -5.93 9.85 -23.95
C LYS A 176 -4.40 9.83 -24.02
N LYS A 177 -3.86 10.44 -25.09
CA LYS A 177 -2.43 10.43 -25.41
C LYS A 177 -1.55 11.32 -24.54
N ILE A 178 -2.16 12.18 -23.74
CA ILE A 178 -1.46 13.16 -22.90
C ILE A 178 -1.54 12.70 -21.44
N TYR A 179 -0.36 12.63 -20.82
CA TYR A 179 -0.22 12.43 -19.38
C TYR A 179 0.58 13.59 -18.81
N HIS A 180 0.01 14.25 -17.81
CA HIS A 180 0.59 15.42 -17.18
C HIS A 180 1.52 14.99 -16.05
N ASP A 181 2.77 15.47 -16.10
CA ASP A 181 3.73 15.33 -14.99
C ASP A 181 3.97 13.85 -14.59
N LEU A 182 4.29 13.01 -15.58
CA LEU A 182 4.73 11.62 -15.37
C LEU A 182 6.09 11.60 -14.66
N ASN A 183 6.14 10.98 -13.47
CA ASN A 183 7.33 10.84 -12.64
C ASN A 183 7.15 9.69 -11.64
N ALA A 184 8.15 9.43 -10.79
CA ALA A 184 8.12 8.35 -9.80
C ALA A 184 6.98 8.45 -8.76
N TYR A 185 6.44 9.65 -8.50
CA TYR A 185 5.29 9.83 -7.59
C TYR A 185 3.96 9.40 -8.23
N ARG A 186 3.91 9.26 -9.55
CA ARG A 186 2.72 8.83 -10.30
C ARG A 186 2.59 7.32 -10.42
N VAL A 187 3.64 6.58 -10.08
CA VAL A 187 3.65 5.11 -10.07
C VAL A 187 3.39 4.65 -8.65
N LEU A 188 2.35 3.85 -8.45
CA LEU A 188 1.93 3.32 -7.16
C LEU A 188 1.87 1.79 -7.20
N PHE A 189 1.87 1.14 -6.04
CA PHE A 189 1.79 -0.32 -5.96
C PHE A 189 0.48 -0.77 -5.31
N ASP A 190 -0.20 -1.69 -5.99
CA ASP A 190 -1.44 -2.30 -5.48
C ASP A 190 -1.18 -3.31 -4.35
N GLU A 191 -2.23 -3.98 -3.89
CA GLU A 191 -2.20 -4.98 -2.81
C GLU A 191 -1.23 -6.14 -3.08
N ASP A 192 -1.06 -6.55 -4.34
CA ASP A 192 -0.15 -7.62 -4.74
C ASP A 192 1.28 -7.13 -5.01
N GLY A 193 1.53 -5.82 -4.81
CA GLY A 193 2.79 -5.16 -5.11
C GLY A 193 2.96 -4.84 -6.60
N ASP A 194 1.92 -4.95 -7.41
CA ASP A 194 2.00 -4.70 -8.84
C ASP A 194 1.97 -3.19 -9.13
N PRO A 195 2.87 -2.67 -10.01
CA PRO A 195 2.95 -1.25 -10.29
C PRO A 195 1.80 -0.81 -11.20
N ARG A 196 1.13 0.27 -10.79
CA ARG A 196 0.03 0.92 -11.49
C ARG A 196 0.30 2.42 -11.67
N LEU A 197 -0.09 2.96 -12.82
CA LEU A 197 0.02 4.38 -13.12
C LEU A 197 -1.22 5.14 -12.64
N SER A 198 -1.03 6.21 -11.89
CA SER A 198 -2.14 7.03 -11.38
C SER A 198 -2.98 7.62 -12.51
N SER A 199 -4.31 7.45 -12.49
CA SER A 199 -5.20 8.16 -13.43
C SER A 199 -5.25 9.67 -13.20
N PHE A 200 -4.81 10.19 -12.05
CA PHE A 200 -4.83 11.62 -11.76
C PHE A 200 -3.96 12.45 -12.72
N GLY A 201 -2.93 11.87 -13.34
CA GLY A 201 -2.12 12.56 -14.34
C GLY A 201 -2.78 12.64 -15.72
N LEU A 202 -3.88 11.91 -15.96
CA LEU A 202 -4.67 12.05 -17.19
C LEU A 202 -5.55 13.31 -17.18
N MET A 203 -5.64 13.99 -16.04
CA MET A 203 -6.32 15.26 -15.88
C MET A 203 -5.31 16.35 -15.46
N LYS A 204 -5.47 17.57 -15.97
CA LYS A 204 -4.64 18.70 -15.54
C LYS A 204 -4.87 19.03 -14.07
N ASN A 205 -3.80 19.45 -13.39
CA ASN A 205 -3.87 19.94 -12.01
C ASN A 205 -4.66 21.25 -11.87
N SER A 206 -4.76 22.03 -12.94
CA SER A 206 -5.63 23.20 -13.05
C SER A 206 -5.95 23.42 -14.53
N ARG A 207 -7.15 23.95 -14.81
CA ARG A 207 -7.61 24.28 -16.17
C ARG A 207 -6.60 25.15 -16.94
N ASP A 208 -6.18 26.23 -16.30
CA ASP A 208 -5.28 27.25 -16.86
C ASP A 208 -3.84 27.10 -16.33
N GLY A 209 -3.61 26.13 -15.44
CA GLY A 209 -2.30 25.85 -14.84
C GLY A 209 -1.34 25.11 -15.79
N LYS A 210 -0.05 25.15 -15.44
CA LYS A 210 0.99 24.41 -16.14
C LYS A 210 0.83 22.90 -15.92
N SER A 211 0.97 22.13 -16.99
CA SER A 211 0.94 20.66 -16.95
C SER A 211 2.10 20.03 -16.17
N TYR A 212 3.20 20.76 -16.00
CA TYR A 212 4.34 20.35 -15.17
C TYR A 212 4.42 21.30 -13.98
N SER A 213 4.26 20.74 -12.78
CA SER A 213 4.38 21.45 -11.49
C SER A 213 5.63 21.04 -10.71
N THR A 214 6.40 20.08 -11.24
CA THR A 214 7.59 19.50 -10.61
C THR A 214 8.89 20.07 -11.19
N ASN A 215 10.03 19.55 -10.72
CA ASN A 215 11.39 19.96 -11.06
C ASN A 215 11.59 20.23 -12.57
N LEU A 216 12.00 21.48 -12.91
CA LEU A 216 12.25 21.92 -14.28
C LEU A 216 13.30 21.08 -15.01
N ALA A 217 14.21 20.41 -14.27
CA ALA A 217 15.26 19.57 -14.84
C ALA A 217 14.74 18.36 -15.65
N TYR A 218 13.50 17.91 -15.38
CA TYR A 218 12.87 16.76 -16.04
C TYR A 218 11.77 17.18 -17.03
N THR A 219 11.63 18.48 -17.27
CA THR A 219 10.59 19.01 -18.15
C THR A 219 11.00 18.84 -19.62
N PRO A 220 10.14 18.30 -20.49
CA PRO A 220 10.44 18.14 -21.91
C PRO A 220 10.84 19.48 -22.58
N PRO A 221 11.87 19.50 -23.43
CA PRO A 221 12.40 20.73 -24.04
C PRO A 221 11.33 21.54 -24.79
N GLU A 222 10.42 20.88 -25.49
CA GLU A 222 9.33 21.53 -26.21
C GLU A 222 8.31 22.17 -25.28
N PHE A 223 8.09 21.62 -24.09
CA PHE A 223 7.21 22.21 -23.09
C PHE A 223 7.83 23.49 -22.52
N LEU A 224 9.15 23.49 -22.26
CA LEU A 224 9.86 24.69 -21.82
C LEU A 224 9.75 25.84 -22.83
N ARG A 225 9.75 25.50 -24.13
CA ARG A 225 9.63 26.48 -25.21
C ARG A 225 8.19 26.95 -25.47
N THR A 226 7.22 26.04 -25.42
CA THR A 226 5.85 26.31 -25.92
C THR A 226 4.77 26.35 -24.83
N GLY A 227 5.07 25.84 -23.63
CA GLY A 227 4.10 25.63 -22.55
C GLY A 227 3.04 24.56 -22.84
N ARG A 228 3.19 23.79 -23.93
CA ARG A 228 2.21 22.77 -24.37
C ARG A 228 2.79 21.38 -24.24
N VAL A 229 1.96 20.45 -23.75
CA VAL A 229 2.29 19.02 -23.68
C VAL A 229 1.78 18.35 -24.95
N ILE A 230 2.65 17.55 -25.57
CA ILE A 230 2.34 16.73 -26.73
C ILE A 230 2.55 15.24 -26.38
N PRO A 231 2.06 14.28 -27.18
CA PRO A 231 2.26 12.85 -26.89
C PRO A 231 3.74 12.48 -26.69
N GLU A 232 4.65 13.10 -27.44
CA GLU A 232 6.09 12.90 -27.37
C GLU A 232 6.70 13.43 -26.06
N SER A 233 6.04 14.39 -25.40
CA SER A 233 6.41 14.86 -24.06
C SER A 233 6.24 13.75 -23.02
N VAL A 234 5.22 12.90 -23.17
CA VAL A 234 4.99 11.74 -22.30
C VAL A 234 6.10 10.71 -22.48
N ILE A 235 6.55 10.49 -23.72
CA ILE A 235 7.67 9.59 -24.02
C ILE A 235 8.96 10.09 -23.35
N TYR A 236 9.22 11.40 -23.39
CA TYR A 236 10.36 11.99 -22.71
C TYR A 236 10.28 11.76 -21.19
N SER A 237 9.13 12.04 -20.57
CA SER A 237 8.92 11.79 -19.14
C SER A 237 8.98 10.29 -18.77
N TYR A 238 8.63 9.38 -19.68
CA TYR A 238 8.88 7.95 -19.48
C TYR A 238 10.40 7.66 -19.47
N GLY A 239 11.16 8.30 -20.37
CA GLY A 239 12.63 8.23 -20.36
C GLY A 239 13.26 8.72 -19.05
N THR A 240 12.70 9.75 -18.42
CA THR A 240 13.17 10.20 -17.10
C THR A 240 12.87 9.19 -15.99
N VAL A 241 11.72 8.51 -16.05
CA VAL A 241 11.41 7.39 -15.14
C VAL A 241 12.39 6.24 -15.34
N LEU A 242 12.80 5.93 -16.59
CA LEU A 242 13.84 4.93 -16.84
C LEU A 242 15.18 5.31 -16.21
N LEU A 243 15.57 6.58 -16.27
CA LEU A 243 16.79 7.04 -15.59
C LEU A 243 16.71 6.91 -14.07
N ASP A 244 15.57 7.26 -13.49
CA ASP A 244 15.33 7.08 -12.06
C ASP A 244 15.49 5.59 -11.69
N LEU A 245 14.89 4.68 -12.47
CA LEU A 245 15.01 3.23 -12.27
C LEU A 245 16.45 2.73 -12.43
N LEU A 246 17.20 3.20 -13.42
CA LEU A 246 18.60 2.79 -13.64
C LEU A 246 19.53 3.27 -12.52
N SER A 247 19.33 4.50 -12.04
CA SER A 247 20.24 5.17 -11.10
C SER A 247 19.87 5.02 -9.63
N GLY A 248 18.61 4.66 -9.31
CA GLY A 248 18.10 4.57 -7.95
C GLY A 248 18.08 5.91 -7.20
N LYS A 249 18.27 7.03 -7.91
CA LYS A 249 18.35 8.36 -7.32
C LYS A 249 17.39 9.28 -8.03
N HIS A 250 16.54 9.96 -7.26
CA HIS A 250 15.85 11.12 -7.79
C HIS A 250 16.91 12.20 -7.88
N ILE A 251 17.11 12.81 -9.03
CA ILE A 251 18.08 13.90 -9.17
C ILE A 251 17.39 15.17 -8.64
N PRO A 252 17.60 15.58 -7.37
CA PRO A 252 16.80 16.62 -6.74
C PRO A 252 17.36 18.01 -7.09
N PRO A 253 16.51 19.03 -7.20
CA PRO A 253 16.93 20.41 -7.42
C PRO A 253 17.25 21.08 -6.07
N SER A 254 18.44 20.88 -5.54
CA SER A 254 18.93 21.74 -4.46
C SER A 254 20.46 21.73 -4.41
N HIS A 255 21.02 22.93 -4.64
CA HIS A 255 22.44 23.29 -4.73
C HIS A 255 23.14 23.13 -6.09
N VAL A 256 22.43 23.34 -7.20
CA VAL A 256 23.08 23.54 -8.50
C VAL A 256 22.79 24.97 -9.00
N PRO A 257 23.82 25.81 -9.25
CA PRO A 257 23.67 27.14 -9.84
C PRO A 257 22.94 27.10 -11.19
N PRO A 258 22.56 28.26 -11.80
CA PRO A 258 21.74 28.39 -13.02
C PRO A 258 22.30 27.74 -14.30
N THR A 259 23.32 26.91 -14.18
CA THR A 259 23.90 26.12 -15.24
C THR A 259 23.20 24.76 -15.41
N ILE A 260 21.97 24.52 -14.90
CA ILE A 260 21.21 23.23 -14.85
C ILE A 260 20.78 22.67 -16.23
N PHE A 261 21.71 22.60 -17.17
CA PHE A 261 21.71 21.71 -18.33
C PHE A 261 22.53 20.41 -18.15
N PRO A 262 23.53 20.26 -17.23
CA PRO A 262 24.56 19.25 -17.32
C PRO A 262 24.26 17.92 -16.64
N LEU A 263 23.16 17.70 -15.93
CA LEU A 263 22.93 16.38 -15.29
C LEU A 263 22.21 15.39 -16.21
N LEU A 264 21.13 15.83 -16.88
CA LEU A 264 20.59 15.09 -18.00
C LEU A 264 21.59 15.03 -19.16
N LEU A 265 22.30 16.13 -19.47
CA LEU A 265 23.42 16.07 -20.41
C LEU A 265 24.51 15.12 -19.93
N LYS A 266 24.89 15.09 -18.65
CA LYS A 266 25.92 14.17 -18.13
C LYS A 266 25.44 12.73 -18.14
N ALA A 267 24.17 12.45 -17.85
CA ALA A 267 23.60 11.11 -18.05
C ALA A 267 23.64 10.75 -19.53
N LEU A 268 23.19 11.65 -20.42
CA LEU A 268 23.27 11.46 -21.88
C LEU A 268 24.72 11.37 -22.38
N ASP A 269 25.68 12.06 -21.79
CA ASP A 269 27.10 12.06 -22.13
C ASP A 269 27.80 10.81 -21.58
N LEU A 270 27.38 10.30 -20.42
CA LEU A 270 27.78 9.01 -19.87
C LEU A 270 27.25 7.87 -20.74
N ILE A 271 26.00 7.99 -21.22
CA ILE A 271 25.40 7.08 -22.19
C ILE A 271 26.17 7.14 -23.52
N ARG A 272 26.44 8.34 -24.04
CA ARG A 272 27.21 8.55 -25.28
C ARG A 272 28.66 8.11 -25.14
N GLY A 273 29.24 8.25 -23.96
CA GLY A 273 30.59 7.81 -23.60
C GLY A 273 30.69 6.34 -23.17
N LYS A 274 29.59 5.57 -23.22
CA LYS A 274 29.50 4.16 -22.83
C LYS A 274 29.90 3.85 -21.37
N ASN A 275 29.87 4.84 -20.48
CA ASN A 275 30.17 4.66 -19.06
C ASN A 275 28.92 4.27 -18.27
N ILE A 276 28.31 3.14 -18.65
CA ILE A 276 27.09 2.61 -18.05
C ILE A 276 27.27 2.41 -16.53
N SER A 277 28.43 1.92 -16.10
CA SER A 277 28.74 1.67 -14.68
C SER A 277 28.62 2.90 -13.76
N LEU A 278 28.77 4.12 -14.29
CA LEU A 278 28.63 5.35 -13.49
C LEU A 278 27.17 5.83 -13.38
N LEU A 279 26.29 5.36 -14.28
CA LEU A 279 24.86 5.66 -14.26
C LEU A 279 24.09 4.65 -13.40
N MET A 280 24.51 3.39 -13.42
CA MET A 280 23.82 2.31 -12.72
C MET A 280 23.90 2.49 -11.21
N ASP A 281 22.79 2.20 -10.55
CA ASP A 281 22.73 2.08 -9.11
C ASP A 281 23.67 0.97 -8.62
N SER A 282 24.59 1.32 -7.72
CA SER A 282 25.51 0.36 -7.10
C SER A 282 24.78 -0.77 -6.38
N SER A 283 23.54 -0.55 -5.91
CA SER A 283 22.76 -1.60 -5.25
C SER A 283 22.29 -2.72 -6.20
N LEU A 284 22.40 -2.52 -7.51
CA LEU A 284 21.99 -3.48 -8.54
C LEU A 284 23.15 -4.37 -9.02
N GLU A 285 24.35 -4.20 -8.47
CA GLU A 285 25.52 -4.96 -8.89
C GLU A 285 25.27 -6.47 -8.75
N GLY A 286 25.49 -7.20 -9.86
CA GLY A 286 25.24 -8.65 -9.94
C GLY A 286 23.78 -9.06 -10.18
N GLN A 287 22.83 -8.12 -10.28
CA GLN A 287 21.40 -8.42 -10.50
C GLN A 287 20.95 -8.38 -11.97
N TYR A 288 21.80 -7.90 -12.88
CA TYR A 288 21.47 -7.71 -14.30
C TYR A 288 22.55 -8.25 -15.23
N GLY A 289 22.15 -8.67 -16.43
CA GLY A 289 23.09 -8.93 -17.53
C GLY A 289 23.54 -7.61 -18.17
N ASN A 290 24.81 -7.52 -18.58
CA ASN A 290 25.35 -6.32 -19.25
C ASN A 290 24.54 -5.93 -20.50
N GLU A 291 24.03 -6.91 -21.25
CA GLU A 291 23.19 -6.69 -22.42
C GLU A 291 21.83 -6.08 -22.05
N ASP A 292 21.19 -6.58 -20.98
CA ASP A 292 19.89 -6.07 -20.52
C ASP A 292 20.00 -4.62 -20.04
N ALA A 293 21.03 -4.32 -19.25
CA ALA A 293 21.30 -2.97 -18.78
C ALA A 293 21.61 -2.02 -19.94
N SER A 294 22.42 -2.47 -20.90
CA SER A 294 22.72 -1.68 -22.11
C SER A 294 21.46 -1.39 -22.92
N ALA A 295 20.58 -2.38 -23.07
CA ALA A 295 19.31 -2.22 -23.78
C ALA A 295 18.37 -1.23 -23.09
N LEU A 296 18.25 -1.29 -21.76
CA LEU A 296 17.40 -0.36 -21.01
C LEU A 296 17.96 1.08 -21.03
N VAL A 297 19.28 1.22 -20.96
CA VAL A 297 19.98 2.51 -21.10
C VAL A 297 19.79 3.09 -22.50
N GLU A 298 19.92 2.28 -23.55
CA GLU A 298 19.69 2.71 -24.93
C GLU A 298 18.24 3.16 -25.13
N LEU A 299 17.27 2.44 -24.55
CA LEU A 299 15.87 2.81 -24.58
C LEU A 299 15.62 4.16 -23.88
N ALA A 300 16.22 4.38 -22.70
CA ALA A 300 16.15 5.66 -21.99
C ALA A 300 16.72 6.79 -22.87
N SER A 301 17.87 6.57 -23.50
CA SER A 301 18.50 7.51 -24.43
C SER A 301 17.60 7.89 -25.62
N LYS A 302 16.93 6.91 -26.22
CA LYS A 302 15.97 7.14 -27.31
C LYS A 302 14.75 7.94 -26.84
N CYS A 303 14.25 7.68 -25.63
CA CYS A 303 13.13 8.44 -25.07
C CYS A 303 13.51 9.89 -24.77
N LEU A 304 14.76 10.15 -24.41
CA LEU A 304 15.27 11.46 -23.98
C LEU A 304 15.87 12.30 -25.12
N GLN A 305 15.61 11.93 -26.38
CA GLN A 305 16.04 12.75 -27.51
C GLN A 305 15.48 14.17 -27.41
N TYR A 306 16.34 15.15 -27.73
CA TYR A 306 16.00 16.56 -27.65
C TYR A 306 14.85 16.90 -28.60
N GLU A 307 14.96 16.50 -29.86
CA GLU A 307 13.91 16.65 -30.85
C GLU A 307 12.78 15.64 -30.61
N SER A 308 11.55 16.12 -30.46
CA SER A 308 10.41 15.28 -30.09
C SER A 308 10.09 14.19 -31.13
N ARG A 309 10.34 14.47 -32.42
CA ARG A 309 10.13 13.54 -33.53
C ARG A 309 11.08 12.35 -33.56
N ASP A 310 12.22 12.44 -32.88
CA ASP A 310 13.24 11.38 -32.85
C ASP A 310 12.98 10.39 -31.70
N ARG A 311 11.99 10.68 -30.85
CA ARG A 311 11.58 9.80 -29.75
C ARG A 311 10.77 8.62 -30.29
N PRO A 312 10.89 7.43 -29.69
CA PRO A 312 10.19 6.24 -30.16
C PRO A 312 8.69 6.31 -29.90
N SER A 313 7.93 5.50 -30.65
CA SER A 313 6.53 5.25 -30.33
C SER A 313 6.39 4.38 -29.09
N ILE A 314 5.26 4.49 -28.39
CA ILE A 314 4.98 3.66 -27.20
C ILE A 314 4.93 2.15 -27.53
N LYS A 315 4.50 1.79 -28.75
CA LYS A 315 4.59 0.42 -29.29
C LYS A 315 6.03 -0.08 -29.37
N PHE A 316 6.95 0.76 -29.86
CA PHE A 316 8.37 0.42 -29.88
C PHE A 316 8.93 0.22 -28.47
N ILE A 317 8.53 1.08 -27.52
CA ILE A 317 8.94 0.95 -26.11
C ILE A 317 8.52 -0.40 -25.54
N LEU A 318 7.28 -0.84 -25.81
CA LEU A 318 6.79 -2.15 -25.38
C LEU A 318 7.59 -3.30 -25.98
N THR A 319 7.89 -3.24 -27.29
CA THR A 319 8.73 -4.25 -27.95
C THR A 319 10.16 -4.27 -27.38
N ALA A 320 10.71 -3.12 -26.99
CA ALA A 320 12.05 -3.01 -26.45
C ALA A 320 12.15 -3.48 -24.98
N VAL A 321 11.16 -3.17 -24.13
CA VAL A 321 11.19 -3.53 -22.71
C VAL A 321 10.68 -4.95 -22.44
N GLY A 322 9.79 -5.48 -23.27
CA GLY A 322 9.17 -6.79 -23.09
C GLY A 322 10.16 -7.96 -22.93
N PRO A 323 11.23 -8.05 -23.74
CA PRO A 323 12.27 -9.08 -23.59
C PRO A 323 13.12 -8.97 -22.32
N LEU A 324 13.15 -7.80 -21.67
CA LEU A 324 13.95 -7.58 -20.45
C LEU A 324 13.27 -8.18 -19.21
N GLN A 325 11.98 -8.50 -19.27
CA GLN A 325 11.26 -9.15 -18.18
C GLN A 325 11.56 -10.65 -18.13
N LYS A 326 12.49 -11.07 -17.26
CA LYS A 326 12.93 -12.47 -17.17
C LYS A 326 12.12 -13.29 -16.15
N GLN A 327 11.78 -12.71 -15.00
CA GLN A 327 11.07 -13.42 -13.92
C GLN A 327 9.59 -13.02 -13.87
N LYS A 328 8.80 -13.36 -14.90
CA LYS A 328 7.38 -12.96 -14.96
C LYS A 328 6.50 -13.76 -14.00
N GLU A 329 6.91 -14.97 -13.70
CA GLU A 329 6.27 -15.93 -12.79
C GLU A 329 6.42 -15.56 -11.31
N VAL A 330 7.49 -14.82 -10.96
CA VAL A 330 7.70 -14.39 -9.57
C VAL A 330 6.76 -13.24 -9.24
N ALA A 331 5.87 -13.44 -8.28
CA ALA A 331 4.88 -12.44 -7.91
C ALA A 331 5.51 -11.15 -7.34
N SER A 332 4.88 -9.99 -7.61
CA SER A 332 5.45 -8.67 -7.28
C SER A 332 5.68 -8.46 -5.79
N HIS A 333 4.76 -8.90 -4.93
CA HIS A 333 4.95 -8.89 -3.47
C HIS A 333 6.20 -9.64 -3.01
N VAL A 334 6.58 -10.73 -3.69
CA VAL A 334 7.83 -11.47 -3.37
C VAL A 334 9.05 -10.63 -3.73
N LEU A 335 9.07 -10.04 -4.93
CA LEU A 335 10.18 -9.17 -5.36
C LEU A 335 10.32 -7.94 -4.45
N MET A 336 9.21 -7.37 -4.00
CA MET A 336 9.21 -6.21 -3.12
C MET A 336 9.44 -6.54 -1.64
N GLY A 337 9.56 -7.82 -1.26
CA GLY A 337 9.67 -8.23 0.14
C GLY A 337 8.43 -7.85 0.97
N LEU A 338 7.27 -7.75 0.32
CA LEU A 338 6.00 -7.46 0.97
C LEU A 338 5.45 -8.76 1.54
N THR A 339 5.22 -8.77 2.86
CA THR A 339 4.41 -9.81 3.48
C THR A 339 3.00 -9.62 2.97
N LYS A 340 2.49 -10.56 2.16
CA LYS A 340 1.10 -10.53 1.70
C LYS A 340 0.20 -10.43 2.92
N THR A 341 -0.40 -9.26 3.14
CA THR A 341 -1.60 -9.12 3.96
C THR A 341 -2.74 -9.64 3.10
N THR A 342 -2.74 -10.93 2.77
CA THR A 342 -3.94 -11.56 2.26
C THR A 342 -5.03 -11.31 3.29
N ALA A 343 -6.16 -10.72 2.87
CA ALA A 343 -7.43 -11.01 3.53
C ALA A 343 -7.44 -12.51 3.83
N PRO A 344 -7.74 -12.93 5.07
CA PRO A 344 -7.33 -14.22 5.57
C PRO A 344 -7.95 -15.32 4.73
N ALA A 345 -7.18 -15.86 3.78
CA ALA A 345 -7.19 -17.30 3.59
C ALA A 345 -6.89 -17.85 4.98
N ILE A 346 -7.79 -18.68 5.50
CA ILE A 346 -7.72 -19.31 6.81
C ILE A 346 -6.44 -20.16 6.85
N VAL A 347 -5.30 -19.50 7.06
CA VAL A 347 -4.13 -20.12 7.65
C VAL A 347 -4.48 -20.10 9.14
N PRO A 348 -4.61 -21.26 9.80
CA PRO A 348 -4.98 -21.28 11.20
C PRO A 348 -3.94 -20.46 11.96
N ILE A 349 -4.39 -19.31 12.50
CA ILE A 349 -3.61 -18.50 13.43
C ILE A 349 -3.16 -19.49 14.52
N MET A 350 -1.85 -19.76 14.58
CA MET A 350 -1.31 -20.63 15.61
C MET A 350 -1.34 -19.87 16.93
N LEU A 351 -2.52 -19.81 17.54
CA LEU A 351 -2.71 -19.23 18.87
C LEU A 351 -1.82 -19.96 19.86
N SER A 352 -1.14 -19.22 20.73
CA SER A 352 -0.45 -19.79 21.88
C SER A 352 -1.42 -20.56 22.78
N PRO A 353 -0.94 -21.36 23.75
CA PRO A 353 -1.83 -21.98 24.74
C PRO A 353 -2.78 -20.97 25.40
N LEU A 354 -2.30 -19.75 25.65
CA LEU A 354 -3.10 -18.64 26.20
C LEU A 354 -4.15 -18.16 25.19
N GLY A 355 -3.75 -17.85 23.95
CA GLY A 355 -4.69 -17.42 22.90
C GLY A 355 -5.77 -18.47 22.62
N LYS A 356 -5.42 -19.77 22.67
CA LYS A 356 -6.38 -20.88 22.52
C LYS A 356 -7.37 -20.96 23.68
N ALA A 357 -6.92 -20.68 24.90
CA ALA A 357 -7.80 -20.64 26.07
C ALA A 357 -8.76 -19.44 25.99
N CYS A 358 -8.26 -18.28 25.55
CA CYS A 358 -9.06 -17.08 25.34
C CYS A 358 -10.12 -17.28 24.24
N ALA A 359 -9.75 -17.86 23.10
CA ALA A 359 -10.69 -18.16 22.01
C ALA A 359 -11.81 -19.14 22.42
N ARG A 360 -11.54 -20.04 23.38
CA ARG A 360 -12.55 -20.96 23.93
C ARG A 360 -13.34 -20.36 25.10
N MET A 361 -13.06 -19.11 25.50
CA MET A 361 -13.61 -18.48 26.69
C MET A 361 -13.38 -19.30 27.98
N ASP A 362 -12.27 -20.04 28.03
CA ASP A 362 -11.90 -20.89 29.17
C ASP A 362 -11.09 -20.09 30.18
N LEU A 363 -11.79 -19.29 31.00
CA LEU A 363 -11.17 -18.43 32.01
C LEU A 363 -10.34 -19.20 33.05
N THR A 364 -10.66 -20.48 33.29
CA THR A 364 -9.90 -21.32 34.22
C THR A 364 -8.56 -21.70 33.61
N ALA A 365 -8.54 -22.10 32.33
CA ALA A 365 -7.30 -22.36 31.62
C ALA A 365 -6.45 -21.09 31.47
N VAL A 366 -7.07 -19.92 31.21
CA VAL A 366 -6.37 -18.63 31.18
C VAL A 366 -5.69 -18.34 32.51
N HIS A 367 -6.40 -18.51 33.63
CA HIS A 367 -5.85 -18.34 34.98
C HIS A 367 -4.65 -19.27 35.24
N ASP A 368 -4.81 -20.57 34.96
CA ASP A 368 -3.75 -21.56 35.16
C ASP A 368 -2.51 -21.29 34.30
N ILE A 369 -2.72 -20.81 33.05
CA ILE A 369 -1.62 -20.45 32.14
C ILE A 369 -0.89 -19.21 32.68
N MET A 370 -1.62 -18.19 33.13
CA MET A 370 -1.02 -16.98 33.71
C MET A 370 -0.20 -17.27 34.98
N LEU A 371 -0.59 -18.26 35.79
CA LEU A 371 0.21 -18.70 36.93
C LEU A 371 1.49 -19.44 36.49
N LYS A 372 1.43 -20.20 35.39
CA LYS A 372 2.55 -21.00 34.87
C LYS A 372 3.58 -20.20 34.08
N THR A 373 3.18 -19.21 33.30
CA THR A 373 4.12 -18.36 32.54
C THR A 373 5.00 -17.51 33.46
N GLY A 374 4.61 -17.38 34.73
CA GLY A 374 5.47 -16.86 35.78
C GLY A 374 5.66 -15.34 35.68
N TYR A 375 6.00 -14.77 36.83
CA TYR A 375 6.15 -13.35 37.14
C TYR A 375 7.40 -12.73 36.46
N LYS A 376 7.80 -13.23 35.28
CA LYS A 376 9.11 -13.00 34.67
C LYS A 376 9.26 -11.68 33.92
N ASP A 377 8.16 -11.00 33.60
CA ASP A 377 8.22 -9.69 32.93
C ASP A 377 8.47 -8.53 33.94
N ASP A 378 8.50 -8.80 35.26
CA ASP A 378 8.75 -7.80 36.33
C ASP A 378 10.23 -7.72 36.77
N GLU A 379 11.16 -8.54 36.24
CA GLU A 379 12.59 -8.54 36.65
C GLU A 379 13.34 -7.22 36.35
N GLY A 380 12.75 -6.32 35.55
CA GLY A 380 13.31 -4.99 35.28
C GLY A 380 13.05 -3.93 36.35
N ALA A 381 12.05 -4.12 37.22
CA ALA A 381 11.68 -3.15 38.25
C ALA A 381 12.24 -3.48 39.64
N GLU A 382 12.70 -4.72 39.87
CA GLU A 382 13.29 -5.12 41.15
C GLU A 382 14.76 -4.66 41.30
N ASN A 383 15.45 -4.34 40.19
CA ASN A 383 16.88 -4.00 40.20
C ASN A 383 17.20 -2.49 40.20
N GLU A 384 16.20 -1.61 40.30
CA GLU A 384 16.42 -0.16 40.29
C GLU A 384 15.72 0.55 41.46
N LEU A 385 15.89 0.04 42.68
CA LEU A 385 15.61 0.82 43.89
C LEU A 385 16.91 1.02 44.65
N SER A 386 17.55 2.15 44.33
CA SER A 386 18.70 2.65 45.07
C SER A 386 18.36 2.82 46.55
N PHE A 387 19.39 2.74 47.39
CA PHE A 387 19.40 2.55 48.85
C PHE A 387 18.76 3.70 49.69
N GLN A 388 17.76 4.43 49.17
CA GLN A 388 17.10 5.56 49.83
C GLN A 388 15.57 5.47 49.98
N GLU A 389 14.88 4.42 49.50
CA GLU A 389 13.39 4.36 49.48
C GLU A 389 12.75 3.23 50.31
N TRP A 390 13.29 2.90 51.48
CA TRP A 390 12.61 2.05 52.47
C TRP A 390 11.65 2.86 53.36
N THR A 391 10.59 3.41 52.76
CA THR A 391 9.51 4.09 53.52
C THR A 391 8.37 3.12 53.84
N GLN A 392 7.63 3.35 54.93
CA GLN A 392 6.45 2.55 55.31
C GLN A 392 5.44 2.43 54.15
N GLN A 393 5.32 3.47 53.33
CA GLN A 393 4.44 3.50 52.17
C GLN A 393 4.85 2.49 51.08
N VAL A 394 6.15 2.35 50.79
CA VAL A 394 6.66 1.35 49.85
C VAL A 394 6.43 -0.07 50.38
N GLN A 395 6.62 -0.27 51.68
CA GLN A 395 6.34 -1.56 52.33
C GLN A 395 4.85 -1.93 52.26
N ASP A 396 3.96 -0.97 52.50
CA ASP A 396 2.51 -1.19 52.41
C ASP A 396 2.06 -1.48 50.97
N MET A 397 2.69 -0.84 49.97
CA MET A 397 2.46 -1.12 48.56
C MET A 397 2.89 -2.53 48.17
N LEU A 398 4.11 -2.93 48.54
CA LEU A 398 4.64 -4.27 48.29
C LEU A 398 3.80 -5.36 48.99
N ASN A 399 3.41 -5.13 50.24
CA ASN A 399 2.53 -6.03 50.98
C ASN A 399 1.15 -6.14 50.30
N THR A 400 0.57 -5.03 49.85
CA THR A 400 -0.73 -5.03 49.16
C THR A 400 -0.67 -5.78 47.83
N LYS A 401 0.38 -5.60 47.03
CA LYS A 401 0.64 -6.40 45.82
C LYS A 401 0.73 -7.89 46.16
N LYS A 402 1.52 -8.23 47.18
CA LYS A 402 1.69 -9.62 47.63
C LYS A 402 0.37 -10.26 48.07
N PHE A 403 -0.47 -9.56 48.82
CA PHE A 403 -1.79 -10.07 49.22
C PHE A 403 -2.75 -10.23 48.04
N GLY A 404 -2.72 -9.29 47.08
CA GLY A 404 -3.48 -9.41 45.83
C GLY A 404 -3.05 -10.63 44.99
N ASP A 405 -1.75 -10.87 44.90
CA ASP A 405 -1.18 -12.00 44.16
C ASP A 405 -1.52 -13.35 44.82
N ILE A 406 -1.50 -13.40 46.16
CA ILE A 406 -1.93 -14.59 46.93
C ILE A 406 -3.42 -14.85 46.69
N ALA A 407 -4.28 -13.83 46.85
CA ALA A 407 -5.72 -13.97 46.63
C ALA A 407 -6.05 -14.40 45.19
N PHE A 408 -5.36 -13.82 44.21
CA PHE A 408 -5.51 -14.19 42.79
C PHE A 408 -5.11 -15.64 42.54
N ARG A 409 -3.99 -16.09 43.10
CA ARG A 409 -3.53 -17.48 42.98
C ARG A 409 -4.51 -18.46 43.63
N ASP A 410 -5.06 -18.10 44.78
CA ASP A 410 -5.96 -18.94 45.56
C ASP A 410 -7.42 -18.87 45.04
N LYS A 411 -7.65 -18.20 43.90
CA LYS A 411 -8.94 -18.02 43.22
C LYS A 411 -9.97 -17.23 44.05
N ASP A 412 -9.51 -16.50 45.07
CA ASP A 412 -10.32 -15.49 45.77
C ASP A 412 -10.30 -14.18 44.98
N PHE A 413 -11.03 -14.17 43.86
CA PHE A 413 -11.05 -13.04 42.93
C PHE A 413 -11.64 -11.77 43.53
N LYS A 414 -12.50 -11.89 44.54
CA LYS A 414 -13.08 -10.74 45.22
C LYS A 414 -12.02 -10.01 46.04
N SER A 415 -11.31 -10.74 46.91
CA SER A 415 -10.18 -10.16 47.67
C SER A 415 -9.06 -9.68 46.74
N ALA A 416 -8.80 -10.40 45.63
CA ALA A 416 -7.82 -9.97 44.63
C ALA A 416 -8.19 -8.60 44.02
N VAL A 417 -9.45 -8.39 43.63
CA VAL A 417 -9.93 -7.09 43.13
C VAL A 417 -9.77 -6.00 44.17
N ASP A 418 -10.09 -6.27 45.44
CA ASP A 418 -9.98 -5.28 46.52
C ASP A 418 -8.52 -4.86 46.74
N TYR A 419 -7.59 -5.83 46.84
CA TYR A 419 -6.16 -5.55 46.99
C TYR A 419 -5.56 -4.85 45.78
N TYR A 420 -5.85 -5.29 44.56
CA TYR A 420 -5.34 -4.62 43.36
C TYR A 420 -5.94 -3.22 43.19
N SER A 421 -7.20 -2.99 43.57
CA SER A 421 -7.79 -1.65 43.52
C SER A 421 -7.18 -0.69 44.52
N LYS A 422 -6.90 -1.17 45.73
CA LYS A 422 -6.10 -0.42 46.70
C LYS A 422 -4.71 -0.14 46.14
N LEU A 423 -4.06 -1.13 45.54
CA LEU A 423 -2.74 -0.98 44.95
C LEU A 423 -2.70 0.07 43.82
N VAL A 424 -3.63 0.02 42.87
CA VAL A 424 -3.73 1.01 41.77
C VAL A 424 -3.90 2.44 42.30
N SER A 425 -4.60 2.63 43.43
CA SER A 425 -4.73 3.95 44.05
C SER A 425 -3.46 4.47 44.73
N MET A 426 -2.54 3.58 45.11
CA MET A 426 -1.29 3.92 45.81
C MET A 426 -0.08 4.06 44.88
N MET A 427 -0.15 3.48 43.68
CA MET A 427 0.95 3.46 42.72
C MET A 427 1.09 4.78 41.95
N SER A 428 2.30 5.32 41.91
CA SER A 428 2.65 6.48 41.07
C SER A 428 2.88 6.09 39.60
N ILE A 429 3.40 4.88 39.36
CA ILE A 429 3.65 4.32 38.02
C ILE A 429 2.70 3.13 37.82
N PRO A 430 1.85 3.13 36.80
CA PRO A 430 0.89 2.04 36.54
C PRO A 430 1.62 0.75 36.11
N SER A 431 1.16 -0.41 36.60
CA SER A 431 1.71 -1.74 36.23
C SER A 431 0.73 -2.55 35.39
N GLY A 432 1.14 -2.90 34.17
CA GLY A 432 0.32 -3.69 33.25
C GLY A 432 -0.06 -5.07 33.81
N THR A 433 0.83 -5.71 34.57
CA THR A 433 0.59 -7.05 35.15
C THR A 433 -0.50 -7.01 36.23
N VAL A 434 -0.54 -5.95 37.03
CA VAL A 434 -1.61 -5.71 38.03
C VAL A 434 -2.96 -5.52 37.33
N PHE A 435 -3.01 -4.70 36.28
CA PHE A 435 -4.24 -4.47 35.52
C PHE A 435 -4.77 -5.75 34.86
N VAL A 436 -3.92 -6.58 34.25
CA VAL A 436 -4.35 -7.85 33.63
C VAL A 436 -4.91 -8.82 34.67
N ARG A 437 -4.28 -8.94 35.85
CA ARG A 437 -4.77 -9.83 36.92
C ARG A 437 -6.09 -9.35 37.50
N ARG A 438 -6.24 -8.04 37.69
CA ARG A 438 -7.51 -7.45 38.12
C ARG A 438 -8.59 -7.59 37.03
N ALA A 439 -8.25 -7.43 35.76
CA ALA A 439 -9.14 -7.68 34.63
C ALA A 439 -9.65 -9.13 34.62
N LEU A 440 -8.77 -10.13 34.78
CA LEU A 440 -9.21 -11.53 34.83
C LEU A 440 -10.10 -11.79 36.06
N SER A 441 -9.76 -11.18 37.19
CA SER A 441 -10.60 -11.28 38.41
C SER A 441 -11.99 -10.70 38.17
N TYR A 442 -12.10 -9.56 37.48
CA TYR A 442 -13.38 -9.00 37.06
C TYR A 442 -14.15 -9.92 36.11
N LEU A 443 -13.49 -10.56 35.14
CA LEU A 443 -14.13 -11.54 34.27
C LEU A 443 -14.67 -12.75 35.04
N MET A 444 -13.92 -13.25 36.03
CA MET A 444 -14.34 -14.35 36.90
C MET A 444 -15.53 -13.98 37.79
N LEU A 445 -15.69 -12.69 38.11
CA LEU A 445 -16.83 -12.13 38.85
C LEU A 445 -17.99 -11.68 37.94
N GLY A 446 -17.88 -11.85 36.62
CA GLY A 446 -18.91 -11.45 35.65
C GLY A 446 -18.96 -9.95 35.34
N GLN A 447 -17.93 -9.18 35.70
CA GLN A 447 -17.85 -7.73 35.52
C GLN A 447 -17.06 -7.35 34.26
N ALA A 448 -17.61 -7.67 33.08
CA ALA A 448 -16.90 -7.57 31.81
C ALA A 448 -16.49 -6.13 31.40
N GLU A 449 -17.30 -5.12 31.71
CA GLU A 449 -16.96 -3.71 31.39
C GLU A 449 -15.74 -3.22 32.17
N LEU A 450 -15.64 -3.58 33.45
CA LEU A 450 -14.48 -3.23 34.29
C LEU A 450 -13.23 -3.99 33.84
N ALA A 451 -13.39 -5.25 33.43
CA ALA A 451 -12.32 -6.02 32.85
C ALA A 451 -11.78 -5.41 31.56
N LEU A 452 -12.66 -4.91 30.68
CA LEU A 452 -12.24 -4.27 29.43
C LEU A 452 -11.42 -3.00 29.70
N ARG A 453 -11.87 -2.16 30.64
CA ARG A 453 -11.13 -0.94 31.03
C ARG A 453 -9.73 -1.25 31.54
N ASP A 454 -9.61 -2.26 32.40
CA ASP A 454 -8.30 -2.69 32.91
C ASP A 454 -7.42 -3.29 31.81
N ALA A 455 -7.99 -4.07 30.89
CA ALA A 455 -7.25 -4.65 29.77
C ALA A 455 -6.75 -3.57 28.79
N MET A 456 -7.53 -2.50 28.55
CA MET A 456 -7.09 -1.33 27.80
C MET A 456 -5.98 -0.56 28.53
N GLN A 457 -6.11 -0.38 29.85
CA GLN A 457 -5.07 0.27 30.64
C GLN A 457 -3.76 -0.54 30.66
N ALA A 458 -3.84 -1.87 30.69
CA ALA A 458 -2.67 -2.73 30.55
C ALA A 458 -1.96 -2.56 29.21
N GLN A 459 -2.71 -2.41 28.11
CA GLN A 459 -2.15 -2.10 26.79
C GLN A 459 -1.47 -0.73 26.78
N VAL A 460 -2.04 0.29 27.43
CA VAL A 460 -1.38 1.60 27.57
C VAL A 460 -0.04 1.48 28.30
N CYS A 461 0.03 0.61 29.33
CA CYS A 461 1.28 0.38 30.07
C CYS A 461 2.31 -0.40 29.24
N LEU A 462 1.85 -1.40 28.47
CA LEU A 462 2.69 -2.29 27.67
C LEU A 462 2.07 -2.46 26.25
N PRO A 463 2.38 -1.56 25.30
CA PRO A 463 1.69 -1.48 24.00
C PRO A 463 1.81 -2.73 23.13
N GLU A 464 2.89 -3.50 23.26
CA GLU A 464 3.17 -4.69 22.46
C GLU A 464 2.93 -6.00 23.23
N TRP A 465 2.26 -5.95 24.39
CA TRP A 465 2.06 -7.13 25.23
C TRP A 465 0.81 -7.91 24.82
N SER A 466 1.02 -9.08 24.20
CA SER A 466 -0.04 -9.95 23.69
C SER A 466 -1.12 -10.31 24.71
N THR A 467 -0.75 -10.48 25.98
CA THR A 467 -1.70 -10.78 27.07
C THR A 467 -2.75 -9.68 27.23
N ALA A 468 -2.38 -8.40 27.06
CA ALA A 468 -3.34 -7.30 27.18
C ALA A 468 -4.44 -7.38 26.11
N PHE A 469 -4.06 -7.69 24.86
CA PHE A 469 -5.00 -7.90 23.76
C PHE A 469 -5.90 -9.11 24.00
N TYR A 470 -5.35 -10.23 24.47
CA TYR A 470 -6.14 -11.40 24.83
C TYR A 470 -7.15 -11.14 25.95
N MET A 471 -6.81 -10.30 26.93
CA MET A 471 -7.76 -9.89 27.97
C MET A 471 -8.88 -8.99 27.43
N GLN A 472 -8.57 -8.10 26.48
CA GLN A 472 -9.60 -7.30 25.80
C GLN A 472 -10.56 -8.20 25.01
N ALA A 473 -10.03 -9.20 24.30
CA ALA A 473 -10.85 -10.16 23.58
C ALA A 473 -11.83 -10.92 24.47
N LEU A 474 -11.36 -11.42 25.62
CA LEU A 474 -12.21 -12.09 26.61
C LEU A 474 -13.32 -11.16 27.12
N ALA A 475 -13.01 -9.91 27.41
CA ALA A 475 -13.98 -8.94 27.90
C ALA A 475 -15.01 -8.58 26.82
N LEU A 476 -14.57 -8.32 25.59
CA LEU A 476 -15.43 -8.02 24.45
C LEU A 476 -16.36 -9.17 24.09
N SER A 477 -15.87 -10.42 24.12
CA SER A 477 -16.71 -11.60 23.89
C SER A 477 -17.77 -11.75 25.00
N LYS A 478 -17.43 -11.49 26.28
CA LYS A 478 -18.44 -11.44 27.36
C LYS A 478 -19.48 -10.33 27.18
N LEU A 479 -19.13 -9.24 26.48
CA LEU A 479 -20.04 -8.13 26.17
C LEU A 479 -20.85 -8.37 24.88
N GLY A 480 -20.65 -9.50 24.18
CA GLY A 480 -21.34 -9.82 22.92
C GLY A 480 -20.77 -9.08 21.70
N MET A 481 -19.58 -8.50 21.81
CA MET A 481 -18.88 -7.78 20.74
C MET A 481 -17.92 -8.73 20.01
N GLU A 482 -18.47 -9.75 19.34
CA GLU A 482 -17.68 -10.88 18.79
C GLU A 482 -16.70 -10.47 17.68
N THR A 483 -17.04 -9.46 16.87
CA THR A 483 -16.12 -8.93 15.84
C THR A 483 -14.87 -8.34 16.48
N ASP A 484 -15.08 -7.48 17.48
CA ASP A 484 -14.00 -6.74 18.13
C ASP A 484 -13.18 -7.69 19.01
N ALA A 485 -13.82 -8.71 19.60
CA ALA A 485 -13.13 -9.79 20.30
C ALA A 485 -12.21 -10.60 19.39
N GLN A 486 -12.67 -10.91 18.17
CA GLN A 486 -11.88 -11.65 17.18
C GLN A 486 -10.71 -10.81 16.63
N ASP A 487 -10.91 -9.51 16.46
CA ASP A 487 -9.85 -8.58 16.09
C ASP A 487 -8.77 -8.54 17.19
N MET A 488 -9.16 -8.39 18.46
CA MET A 488 -8.22 -8.41 19.59
C MET A 488 -7.48 -9.74 19.76
N LEU A 489 -8.13 -10.89 19.49
CA LEU A 489 -7.46 -12.20 19.46
C LEU A 489 -6.40 -12.26 18.34
N THR A 490 -6.71 -11.68 17.19
CA THR A 490 -5.83 -11.67 16.03
C THR A 490 -4.62 -10.78 16.26
N ASP A 491 -4.84 -9.59 16.83
CA ASP A 491 -3.78 -8.66 17.23
C ASP A 491 -2.87 -9.30 18.27
N GLY A 492 -3.42 -9.91 19.32
CA GLY A 492 -2.64 -10.61 20.35
C GLY A 492 -1.74 -11.72 19.78
N ALA A 493 -2.25 -12.50 18.83
CA ALA A 493 -1.48 -13.54 18.14
C ALA A 493 -0.34 -12.96 17.29
N SER A 494 -0.57 -11.80 16.67
CA SER A 494 0.46 -11.12 15.85
C SER A 494 1.67 -10.68 16.67
N PHE A 495 1.44 -10.18 17.89
CA PHE A 495 2.51 -9.74 18.79
C PHE A 495 3.32 -10.92 19.37
N GLU A 496 2.71 -12.08 19.61
CA GLU A 496 3.43 -13.30 19.97
C GLU A 496 4.35 -13.79 18.84
N GLY A 497 3.87 -13.73 17.58
CA GLY A 497 4.67 -14.07 16.40
C GLY A 497 5.91 -13.19 16.25
N LYS A 498 5.80 -11.89 16.53
CA LYS A 498 6.94 -10.94 16.52
C LYS A 498 7.97 -11.26 17.62
N LYS A 499 7.52 -11.60 18.84
CA LYS A 499 8.41 -11.97 19.95
C LYS A 499 9.21 -13.25 19.64
N LEU A 500 8.62 -14.24 18.96
CA LEU A 500 9.31 -15.49 18.61
C LEU A 500 10.43 -15.30 17.55
N ASN A 501 10.26 -14.33 16.64
CA ASN A 501 11.24 -14.02 15.61
C ASN A 501 12.41 -13.18 16.15
N SER A 502 12.16 -12.33 17.17
CA SER A 502 13.18 -11.53 17.83
C SER A 502 14.17 -12.34 18.68
N TRP A 503 13.84 -13.57 19.08
CA TRP A 503 14.73 -14.45 19.85
C TRP A 503 15.56 -15.41 18.98
N ARG A 504 15.32 -15.40 17.67
CA ARG A 504 16.04 -16.22 16.67
C ARG A 504 17.02 -15.42 15.81
N SER A 505 17.11 -14.12 16.03
CA SER A 505 18.16 -13.23 15.51
C SER A 505 19.15 -12.95 16.65
#